data_AF-K9DIR4-F1
#
_entry.id   AF-K9DIR4-F1
#
_cell.length_a   1.000
_cell.length_b   1.000
_cell.length_c   1.000
_cell.angle_alpha   90.00
_cell.angle_beta   90.00
_cell.angle_gamma   90.00
#
_symmetry.space_group_name_H-M   'P 1'
#
loop_
_entity.id
_entity.type
_entity.pdbx_description
1 polymer ?
#
loop_
_entity_poly.entity_id
_entity_poly.type
_entity_poly.pdbx_seq_one_letter_code
_entity_poly.pdbx_strand_id
1 'polypeptide(L)' 'MVNTECKYTKPCEMVSQYHMSRSTIYRLMQTMASVPKYKDTVLNLGHKNKLVKIEEWEQFLHEYSNGDYKQKKFA' A
#
# COMPACT_ATOMS: atom_id res chain seq x y z
N MET A 1 -26.01 2.21 -1.71
CA MET A 1 -24.94 3.22 -1.81
C MET A 1 -23.78 2.70 -0.99
N VAL A 2 -22.73 2.18 -1.65
CA VAL A 2 -21.53 1.76 -0.93
C VAL A 2 -20.81 3.05 -0.57
N ASN A 3 -20.86 3.45 0.70
CA ASN A 3 -19.97 4.47 1.21
C ASN A 3 -18.56 3.88 1.18
N THR A 4 -17.88 3.97 0.04
CA THR A 4 -16.43 3.84 -0.04
C THR A 4 -15.84 5.09 0.59
N GLU A 5 -15.96 5.20 1.91
CA GLU A 5 -15.16 6.15 2.67
C GLU A 5 -13.70 5.77 2.42
N CYS A 6 -12.98 6.65 1.71
CA CYS A 6 -11.56 6.50 1.46
C CYS A 6 -10.82 6.45 2.80
N LYS A 7 -10.64 5.24 3.35
CA LYS A 7 -10.05 5.03 4.66
C LYS A 7 -8.54 5.00 4.51
N TYR A 8 -7.89 6.00 5.09
CA TYR A 8 -6.44 6.04 5.22
C TYR A 8 -6.02 5.34 6.51
N THR A 9 -4.90 4.63 6.48
CA THR A 9 -4.30 4.03 7.68
C THR A 9 -2.81 4.34 7.79
N LYS A 10 -2.32 4.32 9.03
CA LYS A 10 -0.90 4.48 9.34
C LYS A 10 -0.20 3.11 9.32
N PRO A 11 1.08 3.06 8.95
CA PRO A 11 1.88 1.82 8.97
C PRO A 11 1.89 1.11 10.34
N CYS A 12 1.77 1.85 11.45
CA CYS A 12 1.70 1.25 12.78
C CYS A 12 0.40 0.48 13.04
N GLU A 13 -0.71 0.94 12.47
CA GLU A 13 -2.02 0.27 12.58
C GLU A 13 -2.04 -0.99 11.71
N MET A 14 -1.39 -0.92 10.54
CA MET A 14 -1.25 -2.03 9.60
C MET A 14 -0.47 -3.22 10.17
N VAL A 15 0.50 -2.98 11.07
CA VAL A 15 1.24 -4.05 11.76
C VAL A 15 0.28 -4.97 12.50
N SER A 16 -0.67 -4.39 13.24
CA SER A 16 -1.68 -5.15 13.99
C SER A 16 -2.73 -5.77 13.06
N GLN A 17 -3.19 -5.02 12.04
CA GLN A 17 -4.24 -5.49 11.14
C GLN A 17 -3.81 -6.66 10.24
N TYR A 18 -2.60 -6.60 9.70
CA TYR A 18 -2.09 -7.59 8.75
C TYR A 18 -1.16 -8.62 9.40
N HIS A 19 -0.92 -8.52 10.72
CA HIS A 19 0.02 -9.38 11.46
C HIS A 19 1.42 -9.45 10.82
N MET A 20 1.88 -8.33 10.25
CA MET A 20 3.18 -8.22 9.59
C MET A 20 4.13 -7.36 10.41
N SER A 21 5.42 -7.67 10.35
CA SER A 21 6.43 -6.80 10.94
C SER A 21 6.40 -5.42 10.30
N ARG A 22 6.77 -4.40 11.08
CA ARG A 22 6.88 -3.03 10.59
C ARG A 22 7.81 -2.93 9.38
N SER A 23 8.93 -3.66 9.37
CA SER A 23 9.85 -3.67 8.23
C SER A 23 9.20 -4.23 6.96
N THR A 24 8.39 -5.28 7.08
CA THR A 24 7.63 -5.85 5.96
C THR A 24 6.61 -4.86 5.40
N ILE A 25 5.84 -4.20 6.27
CA ILE A 25 4.88 -3.16 5.85
C ILE A 25 5.59 -2.05 5.06
N TYR A 26 6.71 -1.51 5.57
CA TYR A 26 7.43 -0.45 4.87
C TYR A 26 8.02 -0.90 3.54
N ARG A 27 8.53 -2.14 3.45
CA ARG A 27 9.04 -2.71 2.19
C ARG A 27 7.92 -2.83 1.16
N LEU A 28 6.76 -3.35 1.57
CA LEU A 28 5.58 -3.50 0.71
C LEU A 28 5.05 -2.13 0.26
N MET A 29 5.03 -1.12 1.13
CA MET A 29 4.68 0.26 0.76
C MET A 29 5.65 0.86 -0.26
N GLN A 30 6.95 0.60 -0.12
CA GLN A 30 7.93 1.06 -1.11
C GLN A 30 7.73 0.36 -2.45
N THR A 31 7.44 -0.94 -2.46
CA THR A 31 7.09 -1.69 -3.67
C THR A 31 5.80 -1.15 -4.29
N MET A 32 4.76 -0.91 -3.50
CA MET A 32 3.51 -0.34 -3.98
C MET A 32 3.75 1.04 -4.62
N ALA A 33 4.50 1.92 -3.94
CA ALA A 33 4.81 3.26 -4.45
C ALA A 33 5.68 3.27 -5.72
N SER A 34 6.40 2.19 -6.02
CA SER A 34 7.18 2.07 -7.26
C SER A 34 6.33 1.62 -8.45
N VAL A 35 5.12 1.10 -8.22
CA VAL A 35 4.18 0.74 -9.28
C VAL A 35 3.42 2.01 -9.72
N PRO A 36 3.47 2.40 -11.01
CA PRO A 36 2.84 3.63 -11.49
C PRO A 36 1.35 3.74 -11.15
N LYS A 37 0.63 2.60 -11.18
CA LYS A 37 -0.78 2.49 -10.79
C LYS A 37 -1.05 2.99 -9.37
N TYR A 38 -0.10 2.81 -8.45
CA TYR A 38 -0.28 3.09 -7.04
C TYR A 38 0.53 4.31 -6.55
N LYS A 39 1.07 5.13 -7.46
CA LYS A 39 1.97 6.23 -7.09
C LYS A 39 1.34 7.23 -6.11
N ASP A 40 0.05 7.52 -6.26
CA ASP A 40 -0.66 8.54 -5.48
C ASP A 40 -1.44 7.97 -4.28
N THR A 41 -1.19 6.71 -3.94
CA THR A 41 -1.91 5.97 -2.87
C THR A 41 -1.25 6.14 -1.50
N VAL A 42 0.03 6.49 -1.49
CA VAL A 42 0.82 6.73 -0.28
C VAL A 42 0.96 8.24 -0.10
N LEU A 43 0.20 8.79 0.85
CA LEU A 43 0.32 10.19 1.24
C LEU A 43 1.49 10.34 2.23
N ASN A 44 2.52 11.07 1.80
CA ASN A 44 3.69 11.36 2.64
C ASN A 44 3.51 12.70 3.36
N LEU A 45 3.08 12.66 4.62
CA LEU A 45 2.93 13.84 5.49
C LEU A 45 4.20 14.13 6.31
N GLY A 46 5.28 13.39 6.07
CA GLY A 46 6.56 13.54 6.76
C GLY A 46 7.28 12.21 6.96
N HIS A 47 8.53 12.27 7.41
CA HIS A 47 9.45 11.13 7.44
C HIS A 47 8.91 9.88 8.17
N LYS A 48 8.09 10.08 9.21
CA LYS A 48 7.45 9.01 10.00
C LYS A 48 5.91 8.97 9.85
N ASN A 49 5.33 9.92 9.14
CA ASN A 49 3.88 10.08 9.04
C ASN A 49 3.44 9.83 7.60
N LYS A 50 3.36 8.54 7.25
CA LYS A 50 2.83 8.09 5.96
C LYS A 50 1.41 7.58 6.18
N LEU A 51 0.53 7.88 5.24
CA LEU A 51 -0.81 7.34 5.19
C LEU A 51 -0.97 6.55 3.90
N VAL A 52 -1.70 5.45 3.96
CA VAL A 52 -2.00 4.59 2.81
C VAL A 52 -3.50 4.41 2.72
N LYS A 53 -4.06 4.54 1.51
CA LYS A 53 -5.45 4.17 1.25
C LYS A 53 -5.61 2.65 1.38
N ILE A 54 -6.46 2.20 2.30
CA ILE A 54 -6.61 0.78 2.62
C ILE A 54 -7.08 -0.03 1.41
N GLU A 55 -8.04 0.48 0.64
CA GLU A 55 -8.60 -0.24 -0.52
C GLU A 55 -7.54 -0.58 -1.56
N GLU A 56 -6.72 0.41 -1.91
CA GLU A 56 -5.64 0.22 -2.88
C GLU A 56 -4.51 -0.65 -2.32
N TRP A 57 -4.27 -0.58 -1.01
CA TRP A 57 -3.33 -1.46 -0.32
C TRP A 57 -3.77 -2.92 -0.38
N GLU A 58 -5.04 -3.22 -0.11
CA GLU A 58 -5.59 -4.58 -0.19
C GLU A 58 -5.54 -5.11 -1.62
N GLN A 59 -5.88 -4.26 -2.59
CA GLN A 59 -5.72 -4.61 -4.00
C GLN A 59 -4.27 -4.91 -4.36
N PHE A 60 -3.33 -4.07 -3.89
CA PHE A 60 -1.91 -4.31 -4.08
C PHE A 60 -1.46 -5.62 -3.44
N LEU A 61 -1.91 -5.96 -2.23
CA LEU A 61 -1.56 -7.22 -1.58
C LEU A 61 -2.07 -8.43 -2.36
N HIS A 62 -3.28 -8.35 -2.91
CA HIS A 62 -3.84 -9.39 -3.76
C HIS A 62 -2.99 -9.59 -5.03
N GLU A 63 -2.67 -8.49 -5.73
CA GLU A 63 -1.81 -8.51 -6.92
C GLU A 63 -0.38 -8.95 -6.59
N TYR A 64 0.14 -8.58 -5.42
CA TYR A 64 1.46 -8.98 -4.95
C TYR A 64 1.54 -10.48 -4.69
N SER A 65 0.51 -11.06 -4.06
CA SER A 65 0.40 -12.49 -3.80
C SER A 65 0.30 -13.31 -5.09
N ASN A 66 -0.38 -12.78 -6.11
CA ASN A 66 -0.52 -13.44 -7.42
C ASN A 66 0.69 -13.21 -8.35
N GLY A 67 1.59 -12.28 -8.00
CA GLY A 67 2.76 -11.91 -8.82
C GLY A 67 2.50 -10.86 -9.91
N ASP A 68 1.27 -10.36 -9.99
CA ASP A 68 0.77 -9.48 -11.06
C ASP A 68 1.14 -7.99 -10.86
N TYR A 69 1.67 -7.62 -9.69
CA TYR A 69 2.06 -6.25 -9.36
C TYR A 69 3.17 -5.67 -10.25
N LYS A 70 3.89 -6.52 -11.00
CA LYS A 70 4.97 -6.14 -11.92
C LYS A 70 4.41 -5.80 -13.30
N GLN A 71 3.63 -4.74 -13.42
CA GLN A 71 3.25 -4.26 -14.76
C GLN A 71 4.45 -3.61 -15.47
N LYS A 72 4.98 -4.38 -16.43
CA LYS A 72 5.85 -4.06 -17.57
C LYS A 72 7.03 -3.10 -17.32
N LYS A 73 8.23 -3.69 -17.23
CA LYS A 73 9.39 -3.08 -17.89
C LYS A 73 8.99 -2.84 -19.35
N PHE A 74 8.74 -1.60 -19.72
CA PHE A 74 8.88 -1.21 -21.11
C PHE A 74 10.37 -1.40 -21.43
N ALA A 75 10.66 -2.43 -22.23
CA ALA A 75 11.93 -2.58 -22.93
C ALA A 75 11.93 -1.63 -24.13
#